data_AF-A0A976DVH8-F1
#
_entry.id   AF-A0A976DVH8-F1
#
_cell.length_a   1.000
_cell.length_b   1.000
_cell.length_c   1.000
_cell.angle_alpha   90.00
_cell.angle_beta   90.00
_cell.angle_gamma   90.00
#
_symmetry.space_group_name_H-M   'P 1'
#
loop_
_entity.id
_entity.type
_entity.pdbx_description
1 polymer ?
#
loop_
_entity_poly.entity_id
_entity_poly.type
_entity_poly.pdbx_seq_one_letter_code
_entity_poly.pdbx_strand_id
1 'polypeptide(L)'
;MSAYLDFEKPVADLELKLAELKKLADTTPLDVSEAVVRLEENIVQLRKEIAKNLTRWQRVQLSRHPERPYTLDYVELMCQEFIELHGDRTVRDDPAMVGGFCNMDGQGMLILGQQKGRNTKQRQQRNFGMANPEGYRKALRLMKLAEKFNKPIVALIDTPGAFPGLEAEERGQGEAIARNLKEMFMLRVPVICIIIGEGASGGALGIAIGDRVLMLENTWYSVISPESCSSILWRSWNFKEQAAEALKLTAKDMQTARLIDGIVEEPLGGAHLNHEVMAQTLKKVILDNLAQLNQLSPEERINQRIDKFCKMGVYVE
;
A
#
# COMPACT_ATOMS: atom_id res chain seq x y z
N MET A 1 21.44 6.05 8.18
CA MET A 1 20.87 5.70 9.49
C MET A 1 19.40 5.40 9.25
N SER A 2 18.91 4.24 9.69
CA SER A 2 17.48 3.92 9.61
C SER A 2 16.68 5.00 10.34
N ALA A 3 15.59 5.47 9.74
CA ALA A 3 14.75 6.51 10.33
C ALA A 3 13.78 5.88 11.34
N TYR A 4 14.19 5.69 12.59
CA TYR A 4 13.33 5.10 13.61
C TYR A 4 12.16 6.02 14.00
N LEU A 5 10.98 5.43 14.19
CA LEU A 5 9.83 6.10 14.80
C LEU A 5 9.99 6.18 16.33
N ASP A 6 9.23 7.07 16.97
CA ASP A 6 9.37 7.33 18.41
C ASP A 6 9.20 6.07 19.28
N PHE A 7 8.27 5.19 18.91
CA PHE A 7 8.02 3.93 19.62
C PHE A 7 9.05 2.84 19.30
N GLU A 8 9.92 3.06 18.31
CA GLU A 8 11.01 2.14 17.95
C GLU A 8 12.35 2.53 18.60
N LYS A 9 12.43 3.69 19.28
CA LYS A 9 13.65 4.13 19.99
C LYS A 9 14.25 3.06 20.92
N PRO A 10 13.45 2.33 21.73
CA PRO A 10 14.00 1.26 22.56
C PRO A 10 14.71 0.16 21.75
N VAL A 11 14.22 -0.15 20.55
CA VAL A 11 14.85 -1.10 19.63
C VAL A 11 16.12 -0.49 19.04
N ALA A 12 16.06 0.78 18.61
CA ALA A 12 17.21 1.49 18.07
C ALA A 12 18.38 1.52 19.06
N ASP A 13 18.12 1.78 20.34
CA ASP A 13 19.13 1.81 21.40
C ASP A 13 19.80 0.44 21.58
N LEU A 14 19.03 -0.65 21.50
CA LEU A 14 19.58 -2.01 21.57
C LEU A 14 20.39 -2.36 20.31
N GLU A 15 19.93 -1.96 19.13
CA GLU A 15 20.66 -2.16 17.87
C GLU A 15 21.98 -1.38 17.81
N LEU A 16 22.01 -0.17 18.37
CA LEU A 16 23.23 0.61 18.53
C LEU A 16 24.23 -0.09 19.47
N LYS A 17 23.77 -0.57 20.62
CA LYS A 17 24.59 -1.36 21.55
C LYS A 17 25.11 -2.64 20.90
N LEU A 18 24.29 -3.30 20.08
CA LEU A 18 24.67 -4.50 19.34
C LEU A 18 25.78 -4.19 18.33
N ALA A 19 25.65 -3.08 17.61
CA ALA A 19 26.66 -2.64 16.65
C ALA A 19 27.99 -2.28 17.35
N GLU A 20 27.94 -1.64 18.51
CA GLU A 20 29.12 -1.33 19.32
C GLU A 20 29.79 -2.60 19.87
N LEU A 21 29.02 -3.56 20.37
CA LEU A 21 29.53 -4.84 20.86
C LEU A 21 30.19 -5.65 19.73
N LYS A 22 29.58 -5.70 18.54
CA LYS A 22 30.16 -6.38 17.38
C LYS A 22 31.49 -5.74 16.96
N LYS A 23 31.58 -4.41 16.95
CA LYS A 23 32.85 -3.70 16.68
C LYS A 23 33.92 -3.95 17.74
N LEU A 24 33.51 -4.09 19.02
CA LEU A 24 34.45 -4.40 20.09
C LEU A 24 35.00 -5.82 19.96
N ALA A 25 34.17 -6.77 19.54
CA ALA A 25 34.57 -8.16 19.24
C ALA A 25 35.66 -8.22 18.15
N ASP A 26 35.57 -7.36 17.14
CA ASP A 26 36.55 -7.30 16.04
C ASP A 26 37.89 -6.69 16.47
N THR A 27 37.90 -5.90 17.54
CA THR A 27 39.06 -5.09 17.97
C THR A 27 39.75 -5.60 19.23
N THR A 28 39.10 -6.49 19.99
CA THR A 28 39.57 -6.97 21.30
C THR A 28 39.45 -8.49 21.36
N PRO A 29 40.41 -9.23 21.97
CA PRO A 29 40.32 -10.69 22.15
C PRO A 29 39.28 -11.14 23.19
N LEU A 30 38.31 -10.30 23.52
CA LEU A 30 37.25 -10.56 24.50
C LEU A 30 36.12 -11.32 23.81
N ASP A 31 35.75 -12.49 24.33
CA ASP A 31 34.59 -13.22 23.82
C ASP A 31 33.30 -12.54 24.28
N VAL A 32 32.60 -11.93 23.32
CA VAL A 32 31.31 -11.25 23.54
C VAL A 32 30.16 -12.01 22.87
N SER A 33 30.40 -13.24 22.40
CA SER A 33 29.44 -14.01 21.60
C SER A 33 28.11 -14.24 22.33
N GLU A 34 28.16 -14.59 23.62
CA GLU A 34 26.96 -14.77 24.45
C GLU A 34 26.16 -13.47 24.63
N ALA A 35 26.86 -12.35 24.83
CA ALA A 35 26.24 -11.03 24.96
C ALA A 35 25.57 -10.59 23.65
N VAL A 36 26.20 -10.88 22.50
CA VAL A 36 25.65 -10.61 21.17
C VAL A 36 24.36 -11.41 20.95
N VAL A 37 24.36 -12.73 21.18
CA VAL A 37 23.17 -13.58 21.03
C VAL A 37 22.03 -13.10 21.92
N ARG A 38 22.32 -12.86 23.21
CA ARG A 38 21.31 -12.37 24.16
C ARG A 38 20.71 -11.02 23.74
N LEU A 39 21.52 -10.13 23.18
CA LEU A 39 21.04 -8.83 22.73
C LEU A 39 20.20 -8.94 21.45
N GLU A 40 20.57 -9.82 20.52
CA GLU A 40 19.77 -10.15 19.34
C GLU A 40 18.40 -10.73 19.72
N GLU A 41 18.36 -11.66 20.68
CA GLU A 41 17.11 -12.21 21.22
C GLU A 41 16.23 -11.14 21.85
N ASN A 42 16.82 -10.24 22.65
CA ASN A 42 16.10 -9.13 23.28
C ASN A 42 15.52 -8.17 22.22
N ILE A 43 16.26 -7.86 21.15
CA ILE A 43 15.78 -7.02 20.04
C ILE A 43 14.57 -7.67 19.37
N VAL A 44 14.65 -8.96 19.05
CA VAL A 44 13.55 -9.71 18.42
C VAL A 44 12.33 -9.73 19.34
N GLN A 45 12.52 -9.99 20.62
CA GLN A 45 11.42 -10.04 21.59
C GLN A 45 10.75 -8.67 21.73
N LEU A 46 11.53 -7.60 21.86
CA LEU A 46 11.01 -6.24 21.95
C LEU A 46 10.25 -5.82 20.69
N ARG A 47 10.75 -6.18 19.50
CA ARG A 47 10.02 -5.97 18.24
C ARG A 47 8.67 -6.68 18.22
N LYS A 48 8.61 -7.93 18.69
CA LYS A 48 7.34 -8.69 18.79
C LYS A 48 6.37 -8.03 19.76
N GLU A 49 6.86 -7.54 20.90
CA GLU A 49 6.04 -6.84 21.89
C GLU A 49 5.50 -5.52 21.35
N ILE A 50 6.32 -4.74 20.63
CA ILE A 50 5.89 -3.52 19.96
C ILE A 50 4.84 -3.86 18.91
N ALA A 51 5.12 -4.79 17.98
CA ALA A 51 4.22 -5.16 16.89
C ALA A 51 2.83 -5.60 17.38
N LYS A 52 2.79 -6.37 18.48
CA LYS A 52 1.55 -6.82 19.12
C LYS A 52 0.71 -5.67 19.70
N ASN A 53 1.36 -4.61 20.18
CA ASN A 53 0.73 -3.52 20.92
C ASN A 53 0.66 -2.21 20.12
N LEU A 54 0.92 -2.23 18.81
CA LEU A 54 0.81 -1.05 17.96
C LEU A 54 -0.62 -0.48 18.00
N THR A 55 -0.72 0.80 18.37
CA THR A 55 -1.95 1.60 18.23
C THR A 55 -2.28 1.83 16.76
N ARG A 56 -3.51 2.29 16.46
CA ARG A 56 -3.89 2.59 15.07
C ARG A 56 -3.04 3.72 14.50
N TRP A 57 -2.73 4.72 15.31
CA TRP A 57 -1.86 5.82 14.91
C TRP A 57 -0.43 5.37 14.61
N GLN A 58 0.14 4.49 15.42
CA GLN A 58 1.48 3.95 15.16
C GLN A 58 1.53 3.13 13.86
N ARG A 59 0.45 2.42 13.50
CA ARG A 59 0.33 1.78 12.17
C ARG A 59 0.24 2.80 11.03
N VAL A 60 -0.44 3.94 11.23
CA VAL A 60 -0.41 5.07 10.27
C VAL A 60 1.02 5.62 10.12
N GLN A 61 1.78 5.72 11.22
CA GLN A 61 3.18 6.15 11.14
C GLN A 61 4.05 5.15 10.36
N LEU A 62 3.87 3.85 10.56
CA LEU A 62 4.55 2.80 9.79
C LEU A 62 4.19 2.82 8.30
N SER A 63 2.93 3.10 7.96
CA SER A 63 2.50 3.22 6.57
C SER A 63 3.12 4.43 5.86
N ARG A 64 3.56 5.43 6.64
CA ARG A 64 4.22 6.66 6.18
C ARG A 64 5.73 6.64 6.38
N HIS A 65 6.28 5.49 6.80
CA HIS A 65 7.69 5.36 7.08
C HIS A 65 8.52 5.75 5.83
N PRO A 66 9.56 6.59 5.95
CA PRO A 66 10.32 7.11 4.80
C PRO A 66 10.90 6.02 3.88
N GLU A 67 11.23 4.87 4.47
CA GLU A 67 11.79 3.68 3.79
C GLU A 67 10.75 2.61 3.47
N ARG A 68 9.45 2.89 3.62
CA ARG A 68 8.40 1.93 3.25
C ARG A 68 8.43 1.68 1.74
N PRO A 69 8.49 0.43 1.25
CA PRO A 69 8.53 0.14 -0.19
C PRO A 69 7.31 0.70 -0.93
N TYR A 70 7.56 1.36 -2.05
CA TYR A 70 6.56 1.92 -2.97
C TYR A 70 6.33 0.96 -4.15
N THR A 71 5.37 1.29 -5.02
CA THR A 71 4.99 0.49 -6.19
C THR A 71 6.20 0.02 -7.02
N LEU A 72 7.11 0.93 -7.38
CA LEU A 72 8.27 0.56 -8.20
C LEU A 72 9.30 -0.33 -7.48
N ASP A 73 9.44 -0.21 -6.15
CA ASP A 73 10.33 -1.10 -5.38
C ASP A 73 9.80 -2.54 -5.44
N TYR A 74 8.47 -2.72 -5.34
CA TYR A 74 7.84 -4.03 -5.51
C TYR A 74 7.95 -4.55 -6.93
N VAL A 75 7.77 -3.70 -7.94
CA VAL A 75 7.92 -4.11 -9.35
C VAL A 75 9.34 -4.62 -9.60
N GLU A 76 10.36 -3.91 -9.13
CA GLU A 76 11.77 -4.29 -9.29
C GLU A 76 12.10 -5.64 -8.64
N LEU A 77 11.52 -5.91 -7.46
CA LEU A 77 11.80 -7.13 -6.69
C LEU A 77 10.95 -8.34 -7.08
N MET A 78 9.75 -8.15 -7.62
CA MET A 78 8.82 -9.24 -7.91
C MET A 78 8.72 -9.61 -9.39
N CYS A 79 9.09 -8.70 -10.29
CA CYS A 79 8.75 -8.80 -11.71
C CYS A 79 9.98 -8.86 -12.60
N GLN A 80 9.82 -9.51 -13.74
CA GLN A 80 10.76 -9.58 -14.85
C GLN A 80 10.19 -8.81 -16.05
N GLU A 81 11.06 -8.23 -16.87
CA GLU A 81 10.67 -7.58 -18.13
C GLU A 81 9.57 -6.51 -17.96
N PHE A 82 9.64 -5.72 -16.89
CA PHE A 82 8.68 -4.63 -16.69
C PHE A 82 8.88 -3.52 -17.72
N ILE A 83 7.81 -3.22 -18.47
CA ILE A 83 7.75 -2.15 -19.45
C ILE A 83 6.73 -1.12 -18.97
N GLU A 84 7.22 -0.02 -18.40
CA GLU A 84 6.37 1.11 -18.00
C GLU A 84 5.71 1.75 -19.22
N LEU A 85 4.41 2.03 -19.13
CA LEU A 85 3.62 2.66 -20.18
C LEU A 85 3.10 4.01 -19.72
N HIS A 86 3.38 5.05 -20.50
CA HIS A 86 3.10 6.45 -20.14
C HIS A 86 1.85 7.01 -20.83
N GLY A 87 1.28 8.05 -20.21
CA GLY A 87 0.27 8.94 -20.78
C GLY A 87 -1.16 8.44 -20.67
N ASP A 88 -2.12 9.36 -20.59
CA ASP A 88 -3.56 9.10 -20.64
C ASP A 88 -4.15 9.17 -22.06
N ARG A 89 -3.37 9.66 -23.04
CA ARG A 89 -3.77 9.99 -24.43
C ARG A 89 -4.69 11.21 -24.54
N THR A 90 -4.82 12.00 -23.48
CA THR A 90 -5.68 13.19 -23.46
C THR A 90 -4.96 14.44 -23.00
N VAL A 91 -4.31 14.41 -21.83
CA VAL A 91 -3.74 15.61 -21.20
C VAL A 91 -2.23 15.47 -21.02
N ARG A 92 -1.80 14.53 -20.16
CA ARG A 92 -0.38 14.31 -19.85
C ARG A 92 -0.15 12.94 -19.23
N ASP A 93 1.13 12.59 -19.09
CA ASP A 93 1.54 11.49 -18.21
C ASP A 93 1.59 11.98 -16.76
N ASP A 94 0.83 11.34 -15.88
CA ASP A 94 0.87 11.66 -14.46
C ASP A 94 1.98 10.85 -13.77
N PRO A 95 3.04 11.49 -13.25
CA PRO A 95 4.11 10.80 -12.55
C PRO A 95 3.63 10.16 -11.24
N ALA A 96 2.53 10.62 -10.62
CA ALA A 96 2.00 10.02 -9.40
C ALA A 96 1.34 8.66 -9.63
N MET A 97 1.04 8.28 -10.88
CA MET A 97 0.43 7.00 -11.26
C MET A 97 1.32 6.26 -12.25
N VAL A 98 1.97 5.19 -11.80
CA VAL A 98 2.83 4.34 -12.64
C VAL A 98 2.08 3.09 -13.07
N GLY A 99 2.51 2.49 -14.18
CA GLY A 99 1.97 1.19 -14.57
C GLY A 99 2.54 0.67 -15.87
N GLY A 100 2.55 -0.65 -16.01
CA GLY A 100 3.21 -1.33 -17.11
C GLY A 100 2.96 -2.83 -17.11
N PHE A 101 3.27 -3.48 -18.24
CA PHE A 101 3.21 -4.94 -18.33
C PHE A 101 4.52 -5.53 -17.83
N CYS A 102 4.43 -6.66 -17.15
CA CYS A 102 5.57 -7.45 -16.74
C CYS A 102 5.25 -8.94 -16.75
N ASN A 103 6.29 -9.73 -16.52
CA ASN A 103 6.23 -11.14 -16.26
C ASN A 103 6.48 -11.40 -14.76
N MET A 104 5.63 -12.19 -14.12
CA MET A 104 5.83 -12.69 -12.76
C MET A 104 5.69 -14.22 -12.80
N ASP A 105 6.81 -14.93 -12.65
CA ASP A 105 6.90 -16.41 -12.71
C ASP A 105 6.25 -17.04 -13.95
N GLY A 106 6.51 -16.47 -15.12
CA GLY A 106 5.96 -16.92 -16.40
C GLY A 106 4.57 -16.36 -16.71
N GLN A 107 3.92 -15.68 -15.76
CA GLN A 107 2.61 -15.09 -15.95
C GLN A 107 2.70 -13.60 -16.32
N GLY A 108 2.32 -13.28 -17.55
CA GLY A 108 2.21 -11.88 -18.00
C GLY A 108 1.02 -11.18 -17.36
N MET A 109 1.23 -9.99 -16.79
CA MET A 109 0.20 -9.20 -16.10
C MET A 109 0.44 -7.70 -16.22
N LEU A 110 -0.59 -6.89 -15.93
CA LEU A 110 -0.45 -5.46 -15.72
C LEU A 110 -0.27 -5.19 -14.23
N ILE A 111 0.77 -4.42 -13.88
CA ILE A 111 0.89 -3.80 -12.56
C ILE A 111 0.75 -2.29 -12.73
N LEU A 112 -0.05 -1.68 -11.86
CA LEU A 112 -0.18 -0.22 -11.76
C LEU A 112 -0.31 0.19 -10.30
N GLY A 113 -0.05 1.45 -10.02
CA GLY A 113 -0.21 1.96 -8.65
C GLY A 113 0.21 3.40 -8.50
N GLN A 114 -0.11 3.98 -7.35
CA GLN A 114 0.46 5.28 -7.01
C GLN A 114 1.95 5.15 -6.68
N GLN A 115 2.72 6.15 -7.08
CA GLN A 115 4.16 6.20 -6.84
C GLN A 115 4.50 7.46 -6.06
N LYS A 116 5.10 7.27 -4.87
CA LYS A 116 5.68 8.35 -4.08
C LYS A 116 7.15 8.59 -4.44
N GLY A 117 7.81 9.49 -3.72
CA GLY A 117 9.24 9.79 -3.87
C GLY A 117 10.03 9.59 -2.57
N ARG A 118 11.28 9.12 -2.68
CA ARG A 118 12.17 8.96 -1.52
C ARG A 118 12.71 10.32 -1.07
N ASN A 119 13.25 11.09 -2.01
CA ASN A 119 13.81 12.43 -1.75
C ASN A 119 12.85 13.56 -2.14
N THR A 120 13.15 14.80 -1.70
CA THR A 120 12.31 15.98 -1.94
C THR A 120 12.01 16.22 -3.42
N LYS A 121 13.01 16.09 -4.29
CA LYS A 121 12.86 16.28 -5.74
C LYS A 121 11.89 15.26 -6.34
N GLN A 122 12.06 13.99 -5.98
CA GLN A 122 11.16 12.92 -6.42
C GLN A 122 9.75 13.10 -5.85
N ARG A 123 9.60 13.51 -4.60
CA ARG A 123 8.29 13.76 -3.97
C ARG A 123 7.53 14.85 -4.69
N GLN A 124 8.19 15.97 -5.00
CA GLN A 124 7.59 17.04 -5.80
C GLN A 124 7.22 16.57 -7.21
N GLN A 125 8.14 15.87 -7.90
CA GLN A 125 7.88 15.33 -9.23
C GLN A 125 6.67 14.39 -9.25
N ARG A 126 6.55 13.52 -8.24
CA ARG A 126 5.50 12.50 -8.13
C ARG A 126 4.25 13.00 -7.40
N ASN A 127 4.13 14.31 -7.14
CA ASN A 127 3.06 14.92 -6.36
C ASN A 127 2.77 14.17 -5.03
N PHE A 128 3.81 13.66 -4.37
CA PHE A 128 3.70 12.86 -3.14
C PHE A 128 2.77 11.63 -3.26
N GLY A 129 2.60 11.08 -4.46
CA GLY A 129 1.67 9.98 -4.74
C GLY A 129 0.21 10.42 -4.86
N MET A 130 -0.07 11.72 -4.96
CA MET A 130 -1.40 12.26 -5.19
C MET A 130 -1.64 12.42 -6.69
N ALA A 131 -2.46 11.55 -7.26
CA ALA A 131 -2.76 11.58 -8.68
C ALA A 131 -3.73 12.73 -9.05
N ASN A 132 -3.47 13.33 -10.20
CA ASN A 132 -4.38 14.19 -10.93
C ASN A 132 -5.37 13.35 -11.77
N PRO A 133 -6.39 13.96 -12.39
CA PRO A 133 -7.39 13.23 -13.17
C PRO A 133 -6.79 12.38 -14.30
N GLU A 134 -5.79 12.93 -14.99
CA GLU A 134 -4.97 12.24 -16.00
C GLU A 134 -4.30 10.96 -15.48
N GLY A 135 -3.92 10.88 -14.20
CA GLY A 135 -3.40 9.66 -13.59
C GLY A 135 -4.45 8.55 -13.52
N TYR A 136 -5.67 8.88 -13.09
CA TYR A 136 -6.77 7.92 -13.08
C TYR A 136 -7.17 7.48 -14.50
N ARG A 137 -7.19 8.41 -15.47
CA ARG A 137 -7.43 8.09 -16.89
C ARG A 137 -6.34 7.19 -17.47
N LYS A 138 -5.07 7.45 -17.16
CA LYS A 138 -3.94 6.57 -17.49
C LYS A 138 -4.15 5.17 -16.91
N ALA A 139 -4.48 5.06 -15.62
CA ALA A 139 -4.74 3.78 -14.97
C ALA A 139 -5.85 3.01 -15.70
N LEU A 140 -6.99 3.66 -15.99
CA LEU A 140 -8.09 3.04 -16.72
C LEU A 140 -7.71 2.61 -18.12
N ARG A 141 -6.97 3.43 -18.86
CA ARG A 141 -6.45 3.08 -20.19
C ARG A 141 -5.61 1.81 -20.13
N LEU A 142 -4.72 1.69 -19.14
CA LEU A 142 -3.89 0.51 -18.95
C LEU A 142 -4.74 -0.71 -18.58
N MET A 143 -5.71 -0.57 -17.66
CA MET A 143 -6.62 -1.66 -17.28
C MET A 143 -7.42 -2.18 -18.48
N LYS A 144 -7.95 -1.30 -19.33
CA LYS A 144 -8.65 -1.70 -20.57
C LYS A 144 -7.71 -2.36 -21.58
N LEU A 145 -6.44 -1.96 -21.62
CA LEU A 145 -5.44 -2.62 -22.45
C LEU A 145 -5.12 -4.03 -21.95
N ALA A 146 -5.01 -4.23 -20.64
CA ALA A 146 -4.84 -5.53 -20.02
C ALA A 146 -6.05 -6.44 -20.29
N GLU A 147 -7.26 -5.92 -20.13
CA GLU A 147 -8.50 -6.62 -20.49
C GLU A 147 -8.51 -7.07 -21.95
N LYS A 148 -8.14 -6.18 -22.89
CA LYS A 148 -8.07 -6.49 -24.32
C LYS A 148 -7.16 -7.68 -24.64
N PHE A 149 -6.07 -7.84 -23.89
CA PHE A 149 -5.10 -8.93 -24.06
C PHE A 149 -5.27 -10.07 -23.06
N ASN A 150 -6.40 -10.11 -22.35
CA ASN A 150 -6.72 -11.10 -21.34
C ASN A 150 -5.60 -11.27 -20.29
N LYS A 151 -5.05 -10.15 -19.81
CA LYS A 151 -4.01 -10.10 -18.78
C LYS A 151 -4.63 -9.69 -17.44
N PRO A 152 -4.28 -10.37 -16.33
CA PRO A 152 -4.73 -9.96 -15.01
C PRO A 152 -4.10 -8.62 -14.62
N ILE A 153 -4.75 -7.95 -13.65
CA ILE A 153 -4.41 -6.61 -13.19
C ILE A 153 -4.09 -6.67 -11.70
N VAL A 154 -2.95 -6.10 -11.31
CA VAL A 154 -2.58 -5.85 -9.92
C VAL A 154 -2.44 -4.35 -9.70
N ALA A 155 -3.25 -3.81 -8.79
CA ALA A 155 -3.23 -2.40 -8.40
C ALA A 155 -2.60 -2.25 -7.00
N LEU A 156 -1.46 -1.56 -6.92
CA LEU A 156 -0.76 -1.25 -5.67
C LEU A 156 -1.12 0.16 -5.21
N ILE A 157 -1.78 0.25 -4.05
CA ILE A 157 -2.38 1.49 -3.56
C ILE A 157 -1.50 2.11 -2.47
N ASP A 158 -1.02 3.33 -2.74
CA ASP A 158 -0.24 4.11 -1.78
C ASP A 158 -0.37 5.62 -2.04
N THR A 159 -1.43 6.22 -1.51
CA THR A 159 -1.75 7.62 -1.71
C THR A 159 -2.34 8.27 -0.47
N PRO A 160 -1.89 9.50 -0.13
CA PRO A 160 -2.56 10.30 0.90
C PRO A 160 -3.85 10.96 0.39
N GLY A 161 -4.18 10.78 -0.90
CA GLY A 161 -5.44 11.20 -1.51
C GLY A 161 -5.25 11.61 -2.97
N ALA A 162 -6.36 11.87 -3.65
CA ALA A 162 -6.31 12.52 -4.96
C ALA A 162 -5.80 13.96 -4.80
N PHE A 163 -5.07 14.49 -5.79
CA PHE A 163 -4.51 15.83 -5.69
C PHE A 163 -5.63 16.89 -5.60
N PRO A 164 -5.71 17.69 -4.51
CA PRO A 164 -6.80 18.64 -4.29
C PRO A 164 -6.43 20.04 -4.83
N GLY A 165 -6.06 20.12 -6.12
CA GLY A 165 -5.65 21.37 -6.77
C GLY A 165 -6.71 21.93 -7.71
N LEU A 166 -6.71 23.25 -7.92
CA LEU A 166 -7.62 23.94 -8.86
C LEU A 166 -7.61 23.29 -10.25
N GLU A 167 -6.41 23.07 -10.76
CA GLU A 167 -6.16 22.38 -12.03
C GLU A 167 -6.76 20.97 -12.10
N ALA A 168 -6.77 20.22 -10.98
CA ALA A 168 -7.37 18.89 -10.94
C ALA A 168 -8.90 18.98 -11.01
N GLU A 169 -9.50 19.99 -10.36
CA GLU A 169 -10.94 20.24 -10.42
C GLU A 169 -11.37 20.66 -11.84
N GLU A 170 -10.67 21.62 -12.47
CA GLU A 170 -10.93 22.05 -13.85
C GLU A 170 -10.88 20.90 -14.85
N ARG A 171 -10.02 19.90 -14.59
CA ARG A 171 -9.87 18.70 -15.42
C ARG A 171 -10.74 17.52 -14.98
N GLY A 172 -11.62 17.69 -13.99
CA GLY A 172 -12.61 16.70 -13.60
C GLY A 172 -12.07 15.56 -12.73
N GLN A 173 -11.48 15.87 -11.58
CA GLN A 173 -11.02 14.86 -10.60
C GLN A 173 -12.13 13.90 -10.16
N GLY A 174 -13.31 14.43 -9.84
CA GLY A 174 -14.47 13.61 -9.50
C GLY A 174 -14.92 12.71 -10.65
N GLU A 175 -14.93 13.21 -11.90
CA GLU A 175 -15.28 12.42 -13.09
C GLU A 175 -14.30 11.28 -13.32
N ALA A 176 -12.99 11.57 -13.27
CA ALA A 176 -11.96 10.57 -13.55
C ALA A 176 -12.01 9.42 -12.55
N ILE A 177 -12.19 9.73 -11.25
CA ILE A 177 -12.36 8.71 -10.21
C ILE A 177 -13.66 7.94 -10.44
N ALA A 178 -14.81 8.62 -10.59
CA ALA A 178 -16.11 7.97 -10.76
C ALA A 178 -16.16 7.05 -11.99
N ARG A 179 -15.54 7.48 -13.10
CA ARG A 179 -15.43 6.69 -14.32
C ARG A 179 -14.58 5.44 -14.09
N ASN A 180 -13.46 5.55 -13.38
CA ASN A 180 -12.68 4.36 -13.00
C ASN A 180 -13.53 3.38 -12.20
N LEU A 181 -14.24 3.83 -11.16
CA LEU A 181 -15.08 2.95 -10.34
C LEU A 181 -16.06 2.16 -11.21
N LYS A 182 -16.82 2.88 -12.05
CA LYS A 182 -17.81 2.27 -12.96
C LYS A 182 -17.19 1.24 -13.89
N GLU A 183 -16.08 1.59 -14.55
CA GLU A 183 -15.45 0.72 -15.54
C GLU A 183 -14.75 -0.48 -14.90
N MET A 184 -14.19 -0.31 -13.70
CA MET A 184 -13.53 -1.38 -12.97
C MET A 184 -14.48 -2.47 -12.52
N PHE A 185 -15.75 -2.16 -12.19
CA PHE A 185 -16.76 -3.20 -11.92
C PHE A 185 -16.94 -4.18 -13.08
N MET A 186 -16.76 -3.70 -14.31
CA MET A 186 -17.04 -4.47 -15.53
C MET A 186 -15.81 -5.16 -16.13
N LEU A 187 -14.62 -5.02 -15.54
CA LEU A 187 -13.40 -5.67 -16.06
C LEU A 187 -13.55 -7.19 -16.03
N ARG A 188 -13.35 -7.83 -17.19
CA ARG A 188 -13.51 -9.27 -17.44
C ARG A 188 -12.32 -10.12 -16.98
N VAL A 189 -11.18 -9.49 -16.74
CA VAL A 189 -9.94 -10.13 -16.25
C VAL A 189 -9.88 -10.09 -14.71
N PRO A 190 -9.08 -10.96 -14.07
CA PRO A 190 -8.83 -10.88 -12.64
C PRO A 190 -8.23 -9.53 -12.22
N VAL A 191 -8.75 -8.94 -11.15
CA VAL A 191 -8.25 -7.67 -10.58
C VAL A 191 -7.96 -7.86 -9.08
N ILE A 192 -6.71 -7.66 -8.69
CA ILE A 192 -6.26 -7.69 -7.30
C ILE A 192 -5.79 -6.29 -6.91
N CYS A 193 -6.39 -5.72 -5.87
CA CYS A 193 -6.04 -4.42 -5.33
C CYS A 193 -5.38 -4.61 -3.96
N ILE A 194 -4.21 -4.01 -3.73
CA ILE A 194 -3.45 -4.18 -2.49
C ILE A 194 -3.04 -2.82 -1.97
N ILE A 195 -3.49 -2.47 -0.77
CA ILE A 195 -3.02 -1.27 -0.08
C ILE A 195 -1.65 -1.60 0.49
N ILE A 196 -0.63 -0.98 -0.09
CA ILE A 196 0.77 -1.17 0.30
C ILE A 196 1.30 -0.06 1.19
N GLY A 197 0.59 1.07 1.30
CA GLY A 197 0.95 2.20 2.17
C GLY A 197 -0.28 2.92 2.70
N GLU A 198 -0.57 4.09 2.15
CA GLU A 198 -1.75 4.88 2.51
C GLU A 198 -2.92 4.61 1.55
N GLY A 199 -4.11 4.31 2.09
CA GLY A 199 -5.35 4.13 1.35
C GLY A 199 -6.31 5.27 1.62
N ALA A 200 -6.04 6.46 1.10
CA ALA A 200 -6.87 7.63 1.41
C ALA A 200 -8.01 7.88 0.41
N SER A 201 -9.24 7.74 0.91
CA SER A 201 -10.47 8.27 0.30
C SER A 201 -10.71 7.81 -1.15
N GLY A 202 -11.41 8.63 -1.93
CA GLY A 202 -11.65 8.42 -3.36
C GLY A 202 -10.36 8.29 -4.18
N GLY A 203 -9.25 8.87 -3.70
CA GLY A 203 -7.97 8.80 -4.38
C GLY A 203 -7.38 7.39 -4.42
N ALA A 204 -7.51 6.65 -3.32
CA ALA A 204 -7.22 5.22 -3.26
C ALA A 204 -8.29 4.41 -4.00
N LEU A 205 -9.57 4.69 -3.72
CA LEU A 205 -10.71 3.94 -4.26
C LEU A 205 -10.73 3.93 -5.81
N GLY A 206 -10.26 5.00 -6.45
CA GLY A 206 -10.19 5.14 -7.90
C GLY A 206 -9.36 4.08 -8.65
N ILE A 207 -8.61 3.24 -7.94
CA ILE A 207 -7.97 2.02 -8.48
C ILE A 207 -8.14 0.79 -7.56
N ALA A 208 -9.11 0.82 -6.63
CA ALA A 208 -9.30 -0.21 -5.60
C ALA A 208 -10.54 -1.09 -5.78
N ILE A 209 -11.20 -1.03 -6.95
CA ILE A 209 -12.33 -1.91 -7.28
C ILE A 209 -11.80 -3.19 -7.90
N GLY A 210 -11.60 -4.23 -7.07
CA GLY A 210 -11.05 -5.51 -7.50
C GLY A 210 -11.85 -6.72 -7.00
N ASP A 211 -11.60 -7.88 -7.62
CA ASP A 211 -12.10 -9.18 -7.16
C ASP A 211 -11.53 -9.53 -5.77
N ARG A 212 -10.30 -9.06 -5.52
CA ARG A 212 -9.63 -9.12 -4.22
C ARG A 212 -9.14 -7.74 -3.84
N VAL A 213 -9.39 -7.34 -2.60
CA VAL A 213 -8.90 -6.13 -1.95
C VAL A 213 -8.17 -6.57 -0.70
N LEU A 214 -6.86 -6.36 -0.67
CA LEU A 214 -5.97 -6.79 0.40
C LEU A 214 -5.27 -5.60 1.02
N MET A 215 -4.79 -5.74 2.24
CA MET A 215 -3.99 -4.71 2.92
C MET A 215 -2.72 -5.32 3.49
N LEU A 216 -1.57 -4.65 3.34
CA LEU A 216 -0.42 -4.99 4.17
C LEU A 216 -0.71 -4.64 5.64
N GLU A 217 -0.15 -5.40 6.57
CA GLU A 217 -0.48 -5.36 8.00
C GLU A 217 -0.38 -3.95 8.61
N ASN A 218 0.61 -3.15 8.22
CA ASN A 218 0.88 -1.82 8.76
C ASN A 218 0.50 -0.73 7.77
N THR A 219 -0.67 -0.88 7.15
CA THR A 219 -1.31 0.12 6.28
C THR A 219 -2.61 0.63 6.88
N TRP A 220 -3.15 1.69 6.26
CA TRP A 220 -4.47 2.19 6.60
C TRP A 220 -5.33 2.43 5.37
N TYR A 221 -6.64 2.27 5.54
CA TYR A 221 -7.64 2.58 4.54
C TYR A 221 -8.79 3.34 5.22
N SER A 222 -9.06 4.58 4.78
CA SER A 222 -10.09 5.41 5.39
C SER A 222 -10.66 6.42 4.39
N VAL A 223 -11.91 6.83 4.59
CA VAL A 223 -12.61 7.87 3.81
C VAL A 223 -11.94 9.25 3.92
N ILE A 224 -11.20 9.49 4.99
CA ILE A 224 -10.50 10.74 5.28
C ILE A 224 -9.23 10.46 6.08
N SER A 225 -8.18 11.28 5.93
CA SER A 225 -6.99 11.17 6.77
C SER A 225 -7.33 11.49 8.24
N PRO A 226 -6.63 10.89 9.22
CA PRO A 226 -6.83 11.19 10.63
C PRO A 226 -6.69 12.67 10.95
N GLU A 227 -5.76 13.35 10.30
CA GLU A 227 -5.52 14.78 10.53
C GLU A 227 -6.67 15.64 10.01
N SER A 228 -7.16 15.39 8.79
CA SER A 228 -8.32 16.13 8.26
C SER A 228 -9.60 15.80 9.03
N CYS A 229 -9.76 14.57 9.53
CA CYS A 229 -10.85 14.22 10.44
C CYS A 229 -10.76 15.03 11.75
N SER A 230 -9.55 15.13 12.33
CA SER A 230 -9.31 15.87 13.57
C SER A 230 -9.60 17.37 13.42
N SER A 231 -9.22 17.97 12.29
CA SER A 231 -9.46 19.39 12.03
C SER A 231 -10.95 19.70 11.83
N ILE A 232 -11.76 18.75 11.37
CA ILE A 232 -13.21 18.94 11.18
C ILE A 232 -13.96 18.70 12.49
N LEU A 233 -13.79 17.51 13.09
CA LEU A 233 -14.62 17.10 14.22
C LEU A 233 -14.16 17.70 15.55
N TRP A 234 -12.84 17.90 15.73
CA TRP A 234 -12.27 18.48 16.95
C TRP A 234 -11.71 19.89 16.75
N ARG A 235 -11.82 20.46 15.54
CA ARG A 235 -11.29 21.80 15.21
C ARG A 235 -9.80 21.96 15.54
N SER A 236 -9.04 20.87 15.56
CA SER A 236 -7.63 20.87 15.93
C SER A 236 -6.89 19.63 15.42
N TRP A 237 -5.67 19.84 14.92
CA TRP A 237 -4.75 18.80 14.47
C TRP A 237 -4.22 17.91 15.61
N ASN A 238 -4.33 18.36 16.86
CA ASN A 238 -3.81 17.62 18.02
C ASN A 238 -4.59 16.34 18.31
N PHE A 239 -5.81 16.21 17.79
CA PHE A 239 -6.67 15.03 18.00
C PHE A 239 -6.51 13.97 16.92
N LYS A 240 -5.47 14.02 16.08
CA LYS A 240 -5.22 13.03 15.00
C LYS A 240 -5.14 11.58 15.50
N GLU A 241 -4.58 11.35 16.68
CA GLU A 241 -4.49 9.98 17.25
C GLU A 241 -5.87 9.49 17.67
N GLN A 242 -6.65 10.33 18.37
CA GLN A 242 -8.04 10.05 18.71
C GLN A 242 -8.91 9.85 17.46
N ALA A 243 -8.68 10.63 16.41
CA ALA A 243 -9.36 10.48 15.13
C ALA A 243 -9.00 9.14 14.45
N ALA A 244 -7.73 8.74 14.46
CA ALA A 244 -7.32 7.43 13.95
C ALA A 244 -7.99 6.28 14.71
N GLU A 245 -8.12 6.40 16.03
CA GLU A 245 -8.84 5.45 16.87
C GLU A 245 -10.34 5.38 16.54
N ALA A 246 -10.98 6.52 16.33
CA ALA A 246 -12.40 6.61 15.98
C ALA A 246 -12.71 6.07 14.57
N LEU A 247 -11.82 6.33 13.60
CA LEU A 247 -11.99 5.93 12.19
C LEU A 247 -11.86 4.43 11.96
N LYS A 248 -11.20 3.69 12.87
CA LYS A 248 -10.95 2.24 12.73
C LYS A 248 -10.35 1.89 11.35
N LEU A 249 -9.21 2.49 11.06
CA LEU A 249 -8.61 2.55 9.71
C LEU A 249 -7.60 1.43 9.40
N THR A 250 -7.29 0.54 10.34
CA THR A 250 -6.21 -0.46 10.16
C THR A 250 -6.66 -1.66 9.33
N ALA A 251 -5.71 -2.44 8.82
CA ALA A 251 -6.01 -3.70 8.11
C ALA A 251 -6.93 -4.64 8.92
N LYS A 252 -6.70 -4.76 10.23
CA LYS A 252 -7.54 -5.57 11.13
C LYS A 252 -8.95 -5.02 11.28
N ASP A 253 -9.10 -3.71 11.38
CA ASP A 253 -10.40 -3.06 11.46
C ASP A 253 -11.18 -3.27 10.15
N MET A 254 -10.53 -3.03 9.01
CA MET A 254 -11.11 -3.21 7.67
C MET A 254 -11.55 -4.66 7.43
N GLN A 255 -10.75 -5.63 7.87
CA GLN A 255 -11.12 -7.05 7.77
C GLN A 255 -12.31 -7.38 8.66
N THR A 256 -12.33 -6.86 9.90
CA THR A 256 -13.46 -7.04 10.83
C THR A 256 -14.75 -6.45 10.26
N ALA A 257 -14.66 -5.31 9.58
CA ALA A 257 -15.76 -4.66 8.88
C ALA A 257 -16.11 -5.30 7.52
N ARG A 258 -15.40 -6.35 7.10
CA ARG A 258 -15.56 -7.03 5.79
C ARG A 258 -15.40 -6.09 4.59
N LEU A 259 -14.52 -5.10 4.72
CA LEU A 259 -14.19 -4.15 3.64
C LEU A 259 -13.00 -4.61 2.78
N ILE A 260 -12.24 -5.59 3.28
CA ILE A 260 -11.12 -6.25 2.59
C ILE A 260 -11.23 -7.77 2.73
N ASP A 261 -10.59 -8.51 1.84
CA ASP A 261 -10.64 -9.97 1.81
C ASP A 261 -9.49 -10.63 2.58
N GLY A 262 -8.43 -9.88 2.89
CA GLY A 262 -7.26 -10.43 3.54
C GLY A 262 -6.23 -9.41 3.96
N ILE A 263 -5.40 -9.83 4.91
CA ILE A 263 -4.25 -9.08 5.41
C ILE A 263 -2.99 -9.83 4.97
N VAL A 264 -2.03 -9.09 4.43
CA VAL A 264 -0.71 -9.62 4.09
C VAL A 264 0.24 -9.23 5.21
N GLU A 265 0.81 -10.24 5.87
CA GLU A 265 1.76 -10.03 6.96
C GLU A 265 3.03 -9.34 6.46
N GLU A 266 3.54 -8.40 7.26
CA GLU A 266 4.81 -7.74 6.99
C GLU A 266 5.94 -8.45 7.74
N PRO A 267 7.22 -8.29 7.31
CA PRO A 267 8.36 -8.67 8.12
C PRO A 267 8.27 -8.09 9.54
N LEU A 268 8.84 -8.79 10.52
CA LEU A 268 8.81 -8.34 11.91
C LEU A 268 9.38 -6.92 12.06
N GLY A 269 8.53 -5.97 12.47
CA GLY A 269 8.85 -4.55 12.60
C GLY A 269 8.43 -3.68 11.40
N GLY A 270 8.06 -4.30 10.28
CA GLY A 270 7.42 -3.64 9.13
C GLY A 270 8.12 -3.89 7.79
N ALA A 271 7.41 -3.60 6.71
CA ALA A 271 7.82 -3.79 5.32
C ALA A 271 9.15 -3.09 4.96
N HIS A 272 9.46 -1.99 5.64
CA HIS A 272 10.67 -1.19 5.39
C HIS A 272 11.96 -1.86 5.86
N LEU A 273 11.89 -2.86 6.77
CA LEU A 273 13.08 -3.53 7.32
C LEU A 273 13.61 -4.63 6.40
N ASN A 274 12.76 -5.21 5.55
CA ASN A 274 13.19 -6.23 4.59
C ASN A 274 12.29 -6.20 3.36
N HIS A 275 12.70 -5.40 2.37
CA HIS A 275 11.95 -5.23 1.12
C HIS A 275 11.88 -6.53 0.32
N GLU A 276 12.95 -7.33 0.30
CA GLU A 276 13.00 -8.61 -0.40
C GLU A 276 11.96 -9.61 0.15
N VAL A 277 11.94 -9.81 1.48
CA VAL A 277 10.98 -10.71 2.12
C VAL A 277 9.55 -10.21 1.94
N MET A 278 9.32 -8.91 2.07
CA MET A 278 8.01 -8.32 1.82
C MET A 278 7.57 -8.53 0.37
N ALA A 279 8.45 -8.30 -0.61
CA ALA A 279 8.17 -8.52 -2.02
C ALA A 279 7.88 -10.00 -2.33
N GLN A 280 8.64 -10.95 -1.79
CA GLN A 280 8.36 -12.38 -1.97
C GLN A 280 7.02 -12.79 -1.34
N THR A 281 6.70 -12.26 -0.17
CA THR A 281 5.41 -12.50 0.50
C THR A 281 4.25 -11.96 -0.34
N LEU A 282 4.37 -10.72 -0.83
CA LEU A 282 3.37 -10.08 -1.68
C LEU A 282 3.19 -10.81 -3.01
N LYS A 283 4.30 -11.19 -3.66
CA LYS A 283 4.33 -11.98 -4.90
C LYS A 283 3.56 -13.29 -4.73
N LYS A 284 3.85 -14.04 -3.66
CA LYS A 284 3.14 -15.29 -3.36
C LYS A 284 1.63 -15.06 -3.21
N VAL A 285 1.24 -14.05 -2.43
CA VAL A 285 -0.17 -13.70 -2.23
C VAL A 285 -0.87 -13.34 -3.54
N ILE A 286 -0.21 -12.59 -4.42
CA ILE A 286 -0.73 -12.25 -5.75
C ILE A 286 -0.97 -13.53 -6.56
N LEU A 287 0.03 -14.41 -6.67
CA LEU A 287 -0.08 -15.64 -7.46
C LEU A 287 -1.14 -16.60 -6.91
N ASP A 288 -1.23 -16.76 -5.59
CA ASP A 288 -2.24 -17.61 -4.94
C ASP A 288 -3.66 -17.10 -5.21
N ASN A 289 -3.88 -15.78 -5.13
CA ASN A 289 -5.17 -15.18 -5.46
C ASN A 289 -5.48 -15.27 -6.96
N LEU A 290 -4.50 -15.06 -7.84
CA LEU A 290 -4.70 -15.23 -9.29
C LEU A 290 -5.07 -16.67 -9.64
N ALA A 291 -4.43 -17.66 -9.03
CA ALA A 291 -4.75 -19.07 -9.23
C ALA A 291 -6.21 -19.39 -8.89
N GLN A 292 -6.75 -18.80 -7.81
CA GLN A 292 -8.16 -18.93 -7.45
C GLN A 292 -9.08 -18.20 -8.44
N LEU A 293 -8.76 -16.93 -8.76
CA LEU A 293 -9.58 -16.10 -9.64
C LEU A 293 -9.64 -16.62 -11.08
N ASN A 294 -8.59 -17.31 -11.54
CA ASN A 294 -8.52 -17.92 -12.87
C ASN A 294 -9.45 -19.14 -13.02
N GLN A 295 -9.92 -19.73 -11.92
CA GLN A 295 -10.90 -20.83 -11.95
C GLN A 295 -12.32 -20.32 -12.23
N LEU A 296 -12.56 -19.01 -12.07
CA LEU A 296 -13.84 -18.37 -12.32
C LEU A 296 -13.94 -17.89 -13.77
N SER A 297 -15.12 -17.97 -14.34
CA SER A 297 -15.43 -17.31 -15.61
C SER A 297 -15.42 -15.77 -15.45
N PRO A 298 -15.25 -15.01 -16.55
CA PRO A 298 -15.37 -13.55 -16.51
C PRO A 298 -16.69 -13.04 -15.91
N GLU A 299 -17.81 -13.73 -16.19
CA GLU A 299 -19.13 -13.35 -15.70
C GLU A 299 -19.28 -13.59 -14.20
N GLU A 300 -18.77 -14.73 -13.71
CA GLU A 300 -18.74 -15.02 -12.26
C GLU A 300 -17.89 -14.00 -11.51
N ARG A 301 -16.71 -13.61 -12.04
CA ARG A 301 -15.88 -12.56 -11.42
C ARG A 301 -16.62 -11.23 -11.32
N ILE A 302 -17.24 -10.78 -12.41
CA ILE A 302 -18.00 -9.52 -12.43
C ILE A 302 -19.15 -9.56 -11.41
N ASN A 303 -19.95 -10.64 -11.41
CA ASN A 303 -21.07 -10.78 -10.48
C ASN A 303 -20.61 -10.82 -9.02
N GLN A 304 -19.57 -11.61 -8.71
CA GLN A 304 -18.99 -11.66 -7.37
C GLN A 304 -18.43 -10.31 -6.92
N ARG A 305 -17.79 -9.57 -7.83
CA ARG A 305 -17.27 -8.21 -7.55
C ARG A 305 -18.43 -7.27 -7.21
N ILE A 306 -19.48 -7.22 -8.03
CA ILE A 306 -20.67 -6.38 -7.77
C ILE A 306 -21.30 -6.76 -6.43
N ASP A 307 -21.61 -8.04 -6.21
CA ASP A 307 -22.24 -8.52 -4.98
C ASP A 307 -21.42 -8.18 -3.73
N LYS A 308 -20.09 -8.35 -3.80
CA LYS A 308 -19.17 -8.02 -2.72
C LYS A 308 -19.32 -6.55 -2.31
N PHE A 309 -19.27 -5.62 -3.25
CA PHE A 309 -19.35 -4.19 -2.94
C PHE A 309 -20.77 -3.76 -2.55
N CYS A 310 -21.82 -4.34 -3.14
CA CYS A 310 -23.21 -4.07 -2.74
C CYS A 310 -23.54 -4.53 -1.31
N LYS A 311 -22.85 -5.54 -0.79
CA LYS A 311 -22.98 -6.01 0.60
C LYS A 311 -22.28 -5.10 1.63
N MET A 312 -21.49 -4.12 1.18
CA MET A 312 -20.79 -3.21 2.09
C MET A 312 -21.75 -2.12 2.57
N GLY A 313 -21.96 -2.08 3.88
CA GLY A 313 -22.83 -1.11 4.54
C GLY A 313 -23.73 -1.78 5.56
N VAL A 314 -24.04 -1.07 6.64
CA VAL A 314 -24.98 -1.52 7.67
C VAL A 314 -25.99 -0.40 7.87
N TYR A 315 -27.27 -0.71 7.69
CA TYR A 315 -28.39 0.19 7.91
C TYR A 315 -29.51 -0.55 8.62
N VAL A 316 -30.39 0.20 9.29
CA VAL A 316 -31.63 -0.31 9.87
C VAL A 316 -32.75 0.09 8.90
N GLU A 317 -33.56 -0.87 8.47
CA GLU A 317 -34.73 -0.64 7.60
C GLU A 317 -35.81 0.21 8.29
#